data_AF-A0A9D4E4K2-F1
#
_entry.id   AF-A0A9D4E4K2-F1
#
_cell.length_a   1.000
_cell.length_b   1.000
_cell.length_c   1.000
_cell.angle_alpha   90.00
_cell.angle_beta   90.00
_cell.angle_gamma   90.00
#
_symmetry.space_group_name_H-M   'P 1'
#
loop_
_entity.id
_entity.type
_entity.pdbx_description
1 polymer ?
#
loop_
_entity_poly.entity_id
_entity_poly.type
_entity_poly.pdbx_seq_one_letter_code
_entity_poly.pdbx_strand_id
1 'polypeptide(L)'
;IFRDIKEVRRVKKSKDFDKWSDEARRHDDKKCFVIYHGNDFKLRTLSVVADSMDECANWCKGLELLIEGARVASHTLVVERWLNREFNSIIEREKRVSLRNMKTWTTKINCKLTTSKLRELYQNVDQQRRGEIGLDEFTKLYHHLVHVPT
;
A
#
# COMPACT_ATOMS: atom_id res chain seq x y z
N ILE A 1 3.33 -2.10 -1.21
CA ILE A 1 4.38 -1.05 -1.23
C ILE A 1 5.74 -1.70 -1.04
N PHE A 2 6.20 -2.01 0.18
CA PHE A 2 7.55 -2.60 0.33
C PHE A 2 7.73 -3.99 -0.30
N ARG A 3 6.66 -4.80 -0.41
CA ARG A 3 6.69 -6.08 -1.16
C ARG A 3 6.95 -5.94 -2.67
N ASP A 4 6.64 -4.77 -3.21
CA ASP A 4 6.81 -4.50 -4.64
C ASP A 4 8.24 -4.02 -4.93
N ILE A 5 9.01 -3.63 -3.90
CA ILE A 5 10.44 -3.31 -4.04
C ILE A 5 11.21 -4.61 -4.18
N LYS A 6 12.03 -4.70 -5.23
CA LYS A 6 12.88 -5.87 -5.50
C LYS A 6 14.33 -5.62 -5.12
N GLU A 7 14.77 -4.37 -5.19
CA GLU A 7 16.17 -4.03 -4.97
C GLU A 7 16.34 -2.54 -4.66
N VAL A 8 17.33 -2.23 -3.81
CA VAL A 8 17.81 -0.86 -3.55
C VAL A 8 19.32 -0.86 -3.81
N ARG A 9 19.79 0.06 -4.67
CA ARG A 9 21.21 0.18 -5.01
C ARG A 9 21.72 1.58 -4.72
N ARG A 10 22.80 1.70 -3.95
CA ARG A 10 23.55 2.96 -3.75
C ARG A 10 24.41 3.28 -4.98
N VAL A 11 23.74 3.69 -6.04
CA VAL A 11 24.38 4.05 -7.31
C VAL A 11 23.67 5.24 -7.93
N LYS A 12 24.42 6.04 -8.69
CA LYS A 12 23.86 7.06 -9.59
C LYS A 12 23.74 6.51 -11.01
N LYS A 13 22.97 5.42 -11.18
CA LYS A 13 22.82 4.74 -12.48
C LYS A 13 21.40 4.22 -12.68
N SER A 14 20.63 4.96 -13.46
CA SER A 14 19.25 4.63 -13.83
C SER A 14 18.83 5.43 -15.06
N LYS A 15 17.71 5.05 -15.68
CA LYS A 15 17.14 5.82 -16.79
C LYS A 15 16.76 7.25 -16.40
N ASP A 16 16.44 7.49 -15.13
CA ASP A 16 16.09 8.83 -14.65
C ASP A 16 17.35 9.70 -14.57
N PHE A 17 18.46 9.15 -14.05
CA PHE A 17 19.75 9.84 -14.03
C PHE A 17 20.31 10.06 -15.44
N ASP A 18 20.12 9.11 -16.36
CA ASP A 18 20.50 9.29 -17.76
C ASP A 18 19.67 10.38 -18.44
N LYS A 19 18.36 10.43 -18.17
CA LYS A 19 17.42 11.42 -18.72
C LYS A 19 17.73 12.84 -18.22
N TRP A 20 18.15 12.99 -16.98
CA TRP A 20 18.47 14.28 -16.35
C TRP A 20 19.97 14.42 -16.07
N SER A 21 20.80 14.01 -17.03
CA SER A 21 22.26 13.87 -16.83
C SER A 21 22.95 15.15 -16.37
N ASP A 22 22.52 16.32 -16.88
CA ASP A 22 23.14 17.61 -16.54
C ASP A 22 22.88 17.99 -15.08
N GLU A 23 21.68 17.70 -14.58
CA GLU A 23 21.34 17.90 -13.17
C GLU A 23 22.01 16.83 -12.29
N ALA A 24 21.97 15.57 -12.72
CA ALA A 24 22.57 14.46 -11.98
C ALA A 24 24.10 14.62 -11.77
N ARG A 25 24.80 15.27 -12.70
CA ARG A 25 26.24 15.58 -12.58
C ARG A 25 26.56 16.57 -11.45
N ARG A 26 25.59 17.36 -11.02
CA ARG A 26 25.76 18.33 -9.92
C ARG A 26 25.79 17.66 -8.54
N HIS A 27 25.33 16.41 -8.46
CA HIS A 27 25.18 15.67 -7.21
C HIS A 27 26.24 14.57 -7.07
N ASP A 28 26.76 14.41 -5.85
CA ASP A 28 27.72 13.36 -5.50
C ASP A 28 27.05 11.98 -5.56
N ASP A 29 27.70 11.02 -6.23
CA ASP A 29 27.25 9.63 -6.37
C ASP A 29 26.94 8.97 -5.01
N LYS A 30 27.67 9.36 -3.95
CA LYS A 30 27.48 8.83 -2.59
C LYS A 30 26.16 9.29 -1.95
N LYS A 31 25.53 10.34 -2.47
CA LYS A 31 24.20 10.81 -2.05
C LYS A 31 23.06 10.18 -2.86
N CYS A 32 23.38 9.34 -3.84
CA CYS A 32 22.40 8.81 -4.77
C CYS A 32 22.10 7.33 -4.53
N PHE A 33 20.84 6.97 -4.70
CA PHE A 33 20.42 5.57 -4.75
C PHE A 33 19.23 5.38 -5.68
N VAL A 34 19.01 4.14 -6.10
CA VAL A 34 17.93 3.74 -7.00
C VAL A 34 17.15 2.60 -6.36
N ILE A 35 15.83 2.77 -6.34
CA ILE A 35 14.87 1.73 -5.94
C ILE A 35 14.29 1.09 -7.20
N TYR A 36 14.43 -0.23 -7.31
CA TYR A 36 13.78 -1.02 -8.35
C TYR A 36 12.53 -1.68 -7.80
N HIS A 37 11.38 -1.45 -8.45
CA HIS A 37 10.10 -1.92 -7.95
C HIS A 37 9.12 -2.29 -9.07
N GLY A 38 8.14 -3.14 -8.74
CA GLY A 38 7.12 -3.62 -9.67
C GLY A 38 6.99 -5.15 -9.66
N ASN A 39 6.00 -5.63 -10.42
CA ASN A 39 5.70 -7.07 -10.53
C ASN A 39 5.96 -7.62 -11.94
N ASP A 40 6.39 -6.77 -12.86
CA ASP A 40 6.76 -7.13 -14.24
C ASP A 40 8.26 -7.43 -14.35
N PHE A 41 8.65 -8.15 -15.41
CA PHE A 41 10.07 -8.42 -15.71
C PHE A 41 10.89 -7.12 -15.82
N LYS A 42 10.33 -6.11 -16.48
CA LYS A 42 10.94 -4.78 -16.58
C LYS A 42 10.51 -3.94 -15.38
N LEU A 43 11.35 -3.92 -14.35
CA LEU A 43 11.11 -3.12 -13.15
C LEU A 43 11.11 -1.62 -13.46
N ARG A 44 10.30 -0.88 -12.70
CA ARG A 44 10.32 0.57 -12.64
C ARG A 44 11.43 1.03 -11.70
N THR A 45 11.94 2.23 -11.94
CA THR A 45 12.96 2.86 -11.11
C THR A 45 12.40 4.09 -10.42
N LEU A 46 12.77 4.27 -9.16
CA LEU A 46 12.72 5.55 -8.48
C LEU A 46 14.15 5.93 -8.12
N SER A 47 14.63 7.03 -8.69
CA SER A 47 15.99 7.51 -8.51
C SER A 47 15.99 8.69 -7.56
N VAL A 48 16.83 8.64 -6.53
CA VAL A 48 16.79 9.58 -5.41
C VAL A 48 18.18 10.18 -5.18
N VAL A 49 18.20 11.48 -4.92
CA VAL A 49 19.35 12.22 -4.41
C VAL A 49 18.98 12.68 -3.00
N ALA A 50 19.73 12.24 -2.00
CA ALA A 50 19.55 12.65 -0.60
C ALA A 50 20.33 13.93 -0.29
N ASP A 51 20.02 14.61 0.82
CA ASP A 51 20.70 15.84 1.21
C ASP A 51 22.14 15.58 1.65
N SER A 52 22.41 14.39 2.20
CA SER A 52 23.74 13.96 2.66
C SER A 52 24.03 12.48 2.39
N MET A 53 25.31 12.10 2.51
CA MET A 53 25.73 10.70 2.40
C MET A 53 25.13 9.84 3.53
N ASP A 54 25.07 10.39 4.74
CA ASP A 54 24.51 9.69 5.89
C ASP A 54 23.01 9.47 5.72
N GLU A 55 22.30 10.47 5.19
CA GLU A 55 20.87 10.33 4.87
C GLU A 55 20.63 9.27 3.80
N CYS A 56 21.42 9.27 2.72
CA CYS A 56 21.39 8.21 1.69
C CYS A 56 21.62 6.83 2.32
N ALA A 57 22.61 6.71 3.21
CA ALA A 57 22.92 5.47 3.89
C ALA A 57 21.77 4.99 4.78
N ASN A 58 21.19 5.90 5.56
CA ASN A 58 20.05 5.62 6.45
C ASN A 58 18.80 5.21 5.67
N TRP A 59 18.48 5.89 4.57
CA TRP A 59 17.37 5.51 3.69
C TRP A 59 17.55 4.10 3.14
N CYS A 60 18.72 3.79 2.58
CA CYS A 60 18.99 2.46 2.06
C CYS A 60 18.85 1.39 3.15
N LYS A 61 19.42 1.63 4.34
CA LYS A 61 19.35 0.67 5.44
C LYS A 61 17.93 0.49 5.96
N GLY A 62 17.17 1.57 6.11
CA GLY A 62 15.77 1.52 6.51
C GLY A 62 14.92 0.76 5.50
N LEU A 63 15.10 1.03 4.21
CA LEU A 63 14.40 0.31 3.15
C LEU A 63 14.72 -1.18 3.14
N GLU A 64 16.00 -1.57 3.27
CA GLU A 64 16.40 -2.97 3.39
C GLU A 64 15.68 -3.69 4.54
N LEU A 65 15.64 -3.07 5.73
CA LEU A 65 14.95 -3.63 6.89
C LEU A 65 13.44 -3.75 6.67
N LEU A 66 12.83 -2.74 6.04
CA LEU A 66 11.39 -2.75 5.73
C LEU A 66 11.03 -3.80 4.68
N ILE A 67 11.90 -4.03 3.69
CA ILE A 67 11.75 -5.07 2.66
C ILE A 67 11.81 -6.45 3.31
N GLU A 68 12.82 -6.69 4.16
CA GLU A 68 12.96 -7.97 4.85
C GLU A 68 11.75 -8.22 5.77
N GLY A 69 11.36 -7.22 6.57
CA GLY A 69 10.17 -7.30 7.41
C GLY A 69 8.88 -7.55 6.61
N ALA A 70 8.77 -7.01 5.38
CA ALA A 70 7.63 -7.25 4.51
C ALA A 70 7.61 -8.65 3.88
N ARG A 71 8.79 -9.27 3.71
CA ARG A 71 8.96 -10.63 3.18
C ARG A 71 8.52 -11.68 4.20
N VAL A 72 8.90 -11.52 5.46
CA VAL A 72 8.56 -12.46 6.55
C VAL A 72 7.23 -12.17 7.24
N ALA A 73 6.53 -11.09 6.84
CA ALA A 73 5.23 -10.74 7.39
C ALA A 73 4.19 -11.87 7.19
N SER A 74 3.49 -12.21 8.28
CA SER A 74 2.41 -13.21 8.27
C SER A 74 1.26 -12.80 7.36
N HIS A 75 0.49 -13.78 6.87
CA HIS A 75 -0.70 -13.52 6.05
C HIS A 75 -1.68 -12.57 6.75
N THR A 76 -1.93 -12.78 8.04
CA THR A 76 -2.81 -11.91 8.86
C THR A 76 -2.35 -10.46 8.83
N LEU A 77 -1.07 -10.19 9.09
CA LEU A 77 -0.52 -8.83 9.09
C LEU A 77 -0.59 -8.17 7.70
N VAL A 78 -0.40 -8.96 6.64
CA VAL A 78 -0.52 -8.46 5.26
C VAL A 78 -1.97 -8.05 4.96
N VAL A 79 -2.94 -8.86 5.37
CA VAL A 79 -4.38 -8.56 5.22
C VAL A 79 -4.77 -7.33 6.03
N GLU A 80 -4.35 -7.22 7.28
CA GLU A 80 -4.61 -6.04 8.13
C GLU A 80 -4.07 -4.75 7.51
N ARG A 81 -2.82 -4.76 7.03
CA ARG A 81 -2.22 -3.60 6.34
C ARG A 81 -2.97 -3.25 5.06
N TRP A 82 -3.42 -4.26 4.33
CA TRP A 82 -4.22 -4.05 3.12
C TRP A 82 -5.57 -3.42 3.46
N LEU A 83 -6.29 -3.93 4.46
CA LEU A 83 -7.57 -3.37 4.93
C LEU A 83 -7.44 -1.92 5.39
N ASN A 84 -6.42 -1.62 6.19
CA ASN A 84 -6.11 -0.26 6.63
C ASN A 84 -5.93 0.69 5.43
N ARG A 85 -5.19 0.26 4.41
CA ARG A 85 -4.97 1.07 3.21
C ARG A 85 -6.27 1.29 2.45
N GLU A 86 -7.08 0.26 2.26
CA GLU A 86 -8.36 0.38 1.56
C GLU A 86 -9.33 1.29 2.32
N PHE A 87 -9.40 1.17 3.65
CA PHE A 87 -10.19 2.04 4.51
C PHE A 87 -9.75 3.51 4.41
N ASN A 88 -8.44 3.76 4.58
CA ASN A 88 -7.89 5.11 4.50
C ASN A 88 -8.13 5.75 3.12
N SER A 89 -8.01 4.98 2.04
CA SER A 89 -8.32 5.46 0.69
C SER A 89 -9.78 5.91 0.52
N ILE A 90 -10.72 5.30 1.25
CA ILE A 90 -12.11 5.75 1.27
C ILE A 90 -12.24 7.01 2.11
N ILE A 91 -11.65 7.05 3.32
CA ILE A 91 -11.70 8.21 4.22
C ILE A 91 -11.12 9.47 3.59
N GLU A 92 -9.95 9.36 2.94
CA GLU A 92 -9.31 10.47 2.24
C GLU A 92 -10.21 11.09 1.17
N ARG A 93 -11.05 10.26 0.52
CA ARG A 93 -11.98 10.70 -0.52
C ARG A 93 -13.33 11.17 0.02
N GLU A 94 -13.87 10.49 1.04
CA GLU A 94 -15.29 10.61 1.42
C GLU A 94 -15.55 10.85 2.91
N LYS A 95 -14.53 11.18 3.72
CA LYS A 95 -14.55 11.50 5.17
C LYS A 95 -15.17 10.45 6.10
N ARG A 96 -15.96 9.52 5.58
CA ARG A 96 -16.69 8.45 6.26
C ARG A 96 -16.85 7.26 5.34
N VAL A 97 -17.10 6.09 5.92
CA VAL A 97 -17.38 4.85 5.17
C VAL A 97 -18.85 4.49 5.33
N SER A 98 -19.63 4.69 4.28
CA SER A 98 -21.07 4.35 4.23
C SER A 98 -21.33 3.04 3.47
N LEU A 99 -22.57 2.55 3.50
CA LEU A 99 -23.01 1.39 2.70
C LEU A 99 -22.74 1.58 1.19
N ARG A 100 -22.87 2.80 0.67
CA ARG A 100 -22.54 3.11 -0.73
C ARG A 100 -21.06 2.85 -1.00
N ASN A 101 -20.17 3.28 -0.11
CA ASN A 101 -18.74 3.06 -0.24
C ASN A 101 -18.41 1.57 -0.20
N MET A 102 -19.06 0.82 0.68
CA MET A 102 -18.89 -0.64 0.74
C MET A 102 -19.28 -1.32 -0.56
N LYS A 103 -20.38 -0.91 -1.21
CA LYS A 103 -20.78 -1.46 -2.52
C LYS A 103 -19.72 -1.21 -3.60
N THR A 104 -19.18 0.01 -3.64
CA THR A 104 -18.09 0.35 -4.57
C THR A 104 -16.83 -0.45 -4.25
N TRP A 105 -16.49 -0.59 -2.97
CA TRP A 105 -15.29 -1.28 -2.53
C TRP A 105 -15.36 -2.79 -2.79
N THR A 106 -16.46 -3.48 -2.47
CA THR A 106 -16.63 -4.92 -2.76
C THR A 106 -16.50 -5.20 -4.26
N THR A 107 -17.03 -4.31 -5.10
CA THR A 107 -16.88 -4.40 -6.56
C THR A 107 -15.41 -4.24 -6.99
N LYS A 108 -14.69 -3.27 -6.42
CA LYS A 108 -13.26 -3.02 -6.69
C LYS A 108 -12.39 -4.24 -6.37
N ILE A 109 -12.71 -4.96 -5.30
CA ILE A 109 -11.96 -6.16 -4.89
C ILE A 109 -12.48 -7.46 -5.55
N ASN A 110 -13.34 -7.34 -6.56
CA ASN A 110 -13.97 -8.45 -7.28
C ASN A 110 -14.85 -9.37 -6.41
N CYS A 111 -15.37 -8.87 -5.28
CA CYS A 111 -16.34 -9.57 -4.44
C CYS A 111 -17.77 -9.22 -4.89
N LYS A 112 -18.38 -10.10 -5.69
CA LYS A 112 -19.75 -9.93 -6.19
C LYS A 112 -20.77 -10.39 -5.15
N LEU A 113 -21.57 -9.46 -4.64
CA LEU A 113 -22.64 -9.72 -3.68
C LEU A 113 -23.96 -9.17 -4.20
N THR A 114 -25.07 -9.79 -3.81
CA THR A 114 -26.38 -9.16 -3.98
C THR A 114 -26.48 -7.92 -3.08
N THR A 115 -27.24 -6.92 -3.52
CA THR A 115 -27.44 -5.68 -2.73
C THR A 115 -28.08 -5.99 -1.36
N SER A 116 -28.93 -7.02 -1.28
CA SER A 116 -29.55 -7.44 -0.02
C SER A 116 -28.51 -8.02 0.94
N LYS A 117 -27.63 -8.92 0.49
CA LYS A 117 -26.62 -9.54 1.36
C LYS A 117 -25.62 -8.53 1.88
N LEU A 118 -25.16 -7.60 1.03
CA LEU A 118 -24.26 -6.54 1.47
C LEU A 118 -24.92 -5.63 2.52
N ARG A 119 -26.20 -5.29 2.35
CA ARG A 119 -26.94 -4.48 3.31
C ARG A 119 -27.07 -5.18 4.67
N GLU A 120 -27.39 -6.47 4.66
CA GLU A 120 -27.45 -7.31 5.87
C GLU A 120 -26.11 -7.30 6.62
N LEU A 121 -25.01 -7.60 5.92
CA LEU A 121 -23.66 -7.60 6.50
C LEU A 121 -23.26 -6.24 7.06
N TYR A 122 -23.62 -5.15 6.37
CA TYR A 122 -23.36 -3.80 6.84
C TYR A 122 -24.14 -3.47 8.11
N GLN A 123 -25.42 -3.83 8.17
CA GLN A 123 -26.26 -3.60 9.35
C GLN A 123 -25.79 -4.42 10.56
N ASN A 124 -25.24 -5.62 10.33
CA ASN A 124 -24.67 -6.44 11.40
C ASN A 124 -23.45 -5.79 12.07
N VAL A 125 -22.67 -5.00 11.32
CA VAL A 125 -21.49 -4.30 11.86
C VAL A 125 -21.79 -2.87 12.32
N ASP A 126 -22.72 -2.16 11.68
CA ASP A 126 -23.22 -0.84 12.11
C ASP A 126 -24.33 -0.97 13.17
N GLN A 127 -23.99 -1.58 14.31
CA GLN A 127 -24.96 -1.89 15.38
C GLN A 127 -25.64 -0.64 15.95
N GLN A 128 -24.92 0.48 15.96
CA GLN A 128 -25.40 1.77 16.46
C GLN A 128 -26.20 2.55 15.39
N ARG A 129 -26.36 1.99 14.19
CA ARG A 129 -27.09 2.59 13.06
C ARG A 129 -26.65 4.01 12.75
N ARG A 130 -25.35 4.28 12.84
CA ARG A 130 -24.77 5.61 12.57
C ARG A 130 -24.81 5.96 11.09
N GLY A 131 -25.01 4.96 10.22
CA GLY A 131 -24.91 5.13 8.77
C GLY A 131 -23.46 5.21 8.29
N GLU A 132 -22.50 4.96 9.18
CA GLU A 132 -21.07 4.96 8.91
C GLU A 132 -20.33 3.96 9.82
N ILE A 133 -19.26 3.38 9.28
CA ILE A 133 -18.45 2.36 9.96
C ILE A 133 -17.00 2.83 10.11
N GLY A 134 -16.37 2.46 11.23
CA GLY A 134 -14.95 2.66 11.47
C GLY A 134 -14.11 1.51 10.94
N LEU A 135 -12.80 1.55 11.21
CA LEU A 135 -11.85 0.55 10.76
C LEU A 135 -12.17 -0.85 11.32
N ASP A 136 -12.59 -0.92 12.58
CA ASP A 136 -12.90 -2.20 13.24
C ASP A 136 -14.13 -2.85 12.62
N GLU A 137 -15.20 -2.09 12.40
CA GLU A 137 -16.41 -2.59 11.74
C GLU A 137 -16.17 -2.95 10.26
N PHE A 138 -15.35 -2.16 9.56
CA PHE A 138 -14.91 -2.47 8.19
C PHE A 138 -14.13 -3.79 8.12
N THR A 139 -13.21 -4.00 9.05
CA THR A 139 -12.41 -5.24 9.16
C THR A 139 -13.30 -6.44 9.48
N LYS A 140 -14.21 -6.31 10.44
CA LYS A 140 -15.21 -7.35 10.76
C LYS A 140 -16.05 -7.71 9.53
N LEU A 141 -16.52 -6.72 8.77
CA LEU A 141 -17.28 -6.95 7.55
C LEU A 141 -16.47 -7.76 6.53
N TYR A 142 -15.20 -7.42 6.31
CA TYR A 142 -14.33 -8.22 5.44
C TYR A 142 -14.20 -9.68 5.91
N HIS A 143 -14.01 -9.92 7.20
CA HIS A 143 -13.93 -11.29 7.71
C HIS A 143 -15.23 -12.08 7.48
N HIS A 144 -16.40 -11.45 7.63
CA HIS A 144 -17.68 -12.07 7.27
C HIS A 144 -17.82 -12.36 5.76
N LEU A 145 -17.13 -11.62 4.90
CA LEU A 145 -17.14 -11.88 3.45
C LEU A 145 -16.27 -13.07 3.05
N VAL A 146 -15.12 -13.21 3.71
CA VAL A 146 -14.13 -14.26 3.37
C VAL A 146 -14.46 -15.57 4.06
N HIS A 147 -15.13 -15.54 5.20
CA HIS A 147 -15.56 -16.73 5.90
C HIS A 147 -16.83 -17.29 5.23
N VAL A 148 -16.67 -18.35 4.44
CA VAL A 148 -17.79 -19.18 3.97
C VAL A 148 -18.10 -20.18 5.09
N PRO A 149 -19.30 -20.18 5.69
CA PRO A 149 -19.70 -21.24 6.59
C PRO A 149 -19.70 -22.57 5.80
N THR A 150 -18.88 -23.52 6.23
CA THR A 150 -19.01 -24.94 5.85
C THR A 150 -20.28 -25.53 6.44
#